data_AF-A0A100JWU3-F1
#
_entry.id   AF-A0A100JWU3-F1
#
_cell.length_a   1.000
_cell.length_b   1.000
_cell.length_c   1.000
_cell.angle_alpha   90.00
_cell.angle_beta   90.00
_cell.angle_gamma   90.00
#
_symmetry.space_group_name_H-M   'P 1'
#
loop_
_entity.id
_entity.type
_entity.pdbx_description
1 polymer ?
#
loop_
_entity_poly.entity_id
_entity_poly.type
_entity_poly.pdbx_seq_one_letter_code
_entity_poly.pdbx_strand_id
1 'polypeptide(L)'
;MGVLEEKPRRIGRGQNRCPHCGLPQDRVATLGQDWVLLEPDMRPPAHTVPAEYRWIELSDGRVTVYGVCPPDQFQRCRIEHRLACPKQALPDLWPWLTSLRGENARQAHRQSDPEPPRVPPQDWPDAG
;
A
#
# COMPACT_ATOMS: atom_id res chain seq x y z
N MET A 1 19.81 -10.72 -35.82
CA MET A 1 20.46 -10.57 -34.50
C MET A 1 19.98 -9.27 -33.89
N GLY A 2 19.55 -9.28 -32.63
CA GLY A 2 19.14 -8.07 -31.89
C GLY A 2 17.91 -8.32 -31.02
N VAL A 3 18.15 -8.95 -29.87
CA VAL A 3 17.19 -9.43 -28.86
C VAL A 3 16.22 -8.32 -28.43
N LEU A 4 14.92 -8.59 -28.52
CA LEU A 4 13.90 -7.81 -27.81
C LEU A 4 14.17 -8.03 -26.32
N GLU A 5 14.69 -7.01 -25.63
CA GLU A 5 14.77 -7.04 -24.17
C GLU A 5 13.35 -7.09 -23.61
N GLU A 6 12.83 -8.31 -23.44
CA GLU A 6 11.68 -8.57 -22.59
C GLU A 6 12.06 -8.08 -21.20
N LYS A 7 11.60 -6.88 -20.85
CA LYS A 7 11.56 -6.41 -19.48
C LYS A 7 11.07 -7.58 -18.62
N PRO A 8 11.82 -8.00 -17.59
CA PRO A 8 11.40 -9.11 -16.76
C PRO A 8 10.02 -8.75 -16.21
N ARG A 9 9.01 -9.52 -16.63
CA ARG A 9 7.64 -9.39 -16.09
C ARG A 9 7.81 -9.44 -14.59
N ARG A 10 7.50 -8.37 -13.87
CA ARG A 10 7.64 -8.31 -12.40
C ARG A 10 6.80 -9.45 -11.83
N ILE A 11 7.47 -10.56 -11.52
CA ILE A 11 6.83 -11.77 -11.02
C ILE A 11 6.33 -11.39 -9.62
N GLY A 12 5.06 -11.04 -9.53
CA GLY A 12 4.40 -11.04 -8.24
C GLY A 12 4.04 -9.70 -7.62
N ARG A 13 3.70 -8.67 -8.41
CA ARG A 13 2.95 -7.51 -7.89
C ARG A 13 1.58 -7.47 -8.54
N GLY A 14 0.54 -7.72 -7.75
CA GLY A 14 -0.86 -7.55 -8.16
C GLY A 14 -1.60 -6.69 -7.14
N GLN A 15 -2.65 -5.99 -7.56
CA GLN A 15 -3.54 -5.30 -6.62
C GLN A 15 -4.81 -6.13 -6.42
N ASN A 16 -5.22 -6.31 -5.18
CA ASN A 16 -6.54 -6.81 -4.84
C ASN A 16 -7.25 -5.83 -3.91
N ARG A 17 -8.57 -5.96 -3.77
CA ARG A 17 -9.34 -5.15 -2.82
C ARG A 17 -9.40 -5.86 -1.48
N CYS A 18 -9.27 -5.08 -0.41
CA CYS A 18 -9.49 -5.57 0.94
C CYS A 18 -10.96 -5.97 1.12
N PRO A 19 -11.26 -7.21 1.56
CA PRO A 19 -12.64 -7.65 1.71
C PRO A 19 -13.38 -6.92 2.84
N HIS A 20 -12.65 -6.21 3.72
CA HIS A 20 -13.23 -5.51 4.86
C HIS A 20 -13.50 -4.03 4.56
N CYS A 21 -12.50 -3.30 4.05
CA CYS A 21 -12.62 -1.85 3.81
C CYS A 21 -12.78 -1.48 2.33
N GLY A 22 -12.65 -2.44 1.40
CA GLY A 22 -12.78 -2.21 -0.04
C GLY A 22 -11.59 -1.51 -0.71
N LEU A 23 -10.62 -0.99 0.06
CA LEU A 23 -9.44 -0.30 -0.46
C LEU A 23 -8.49 -1.24 -1.20
N PRO A 24 -7.70 -0.74 -2.16
CA PRO A 24 -6.65 -1.52 -2.79
C PRO A 24 -5.56 -1.89 -1.79
N GLN A 25 -4.98 -3.07 -1.97
CA GLN A 25 -3.79 -3.54 -1.27
C GLN A 25 -2.89 -4.26 -2.28
N ASP A 26 -1.58 -4.14 -2.08
CA ASP A 26 -0.57 -4.73 -2.95
C ASP A 26 -0.27 -6.17 -2.52
N ARG A 27 -0.59 -7.13 -3.36
CA ARG A 27 -0.14 -8.52 -3.21
C ARG A 27 1.28 -8.65 -3.75
N VAL A 28 2.23 -8.95 -2.86
CA VAL A 28 3.67 -9.04 -3.16
C VAL A 28 4.24 -10.39 -2.77
N ALA A 29 5.08 -10.98 -3.62
CA ALA A 29 5.76 -12.25 -3.35
C ALA A 29 6.76 -12.14 -2.20
N THR A 30 6.85 -13.15 -1.35
CA THR A 30 7.86 -13.23 -0.28
C THR A 30 9.06 -14.08 -0.73
N LEU A 31 10.19 -13.96 -0.04
CA LEU A 31 11.35 -14.86 -0.26
C LEU A 31 11.01 -16.34 -0.01
N GLY A 32 10.06 -16.62 0.90
CA GLY A 32 9.62 -17.97 1.26
C GLY A 32 8.67 -18.65 0.26
N GLN A 33 8.55 -18.12 -0.97
CA GLN A 33 7.62 -18.60 -2.01
C GLN A 33 6.12 -18.41 -1.67
N ASP A 34 5.82 -17.47 -0.77
CA ASP A 34 4.46 -17.08 -0.36
C ASP A 34 4.08 -15.67 -0.88
N TRP A 35 2.96 -15.12 -0.37
CA TRP A 35 2.47 -13.79 -0.69
C TRP A 35 2.05 -13.02 0.57
N VAL A 36 2.27 -11.71 0.58
CA VAL A 36 1.76 -10.80 1.61
C VAL A 36 0.96 -9.66 0.98
N LEU A 37 -0.03 -9.14 1.71
CA LEU A 37 -0.87 -8.02 1.31
C LEU A 37 -0.41 -6.74 2.02
N LEU A 38 0.12 -5.80 1.25
CA LEU A 38 0.77 -4.60 1.76
C LEU A 38 -0.04 -3.34 1.46
N GLU A 39 0.09 -2.35 2.33
CA GLU A 39 -0.46 -1.02 2.09
C GLU A 39 0.21 -0.36 0.86
N PRO A 40 -0.54 0.06 -0.18
CA PRO A 40 0.05 0.52 -1.43
C PRO A 40 0.91 1.78 -1.32
N ASP A 41 0.39 2.80 -0.63
CA ASP A 41 0.97 4.15 -0.65
C ASP A 41 1.79 4.50 0.60
N MET A 42 2.04 3.50 1.45
CA MET A 42 2.75 3.70 2.71
C MET A 42 4.13 3.04 2.72
N ARG A 43 5.15 3.88 2.89
CA ARG A 43 6.57 3.46 2.96
C ARG A 43 7.31 4.16 4.11
N PRO A 44 7.05 3.85 5.39
CA PRO A 44 7.69 4.55 6.51
C PRO A 44 9.19 4.22 6.60
N PRO A 45 9.99 5.07 7.26
CA PRO A 45 11.36 4.71 7.63
C PRO A 45 11.34 3.43 8.48
N ALA A 46 12.19 2.47 8.16
CA ALA A 46 12.18 1.16 8.80
C ALA A 46 12.49 1.23 10.30
N HIS A 47 13.21 2.25 10.77
CA HIS A 47 13.51 2.43 12.19
C HIS A 47 12.29 2.89 13.03
N THR A 48 11.18 3.31 12.41
CA THR A 48 9.94 3.70 13.12
C THR A 48 8.92 2.57 13.23
N VAL A 49 9.29 1.37 12.81
CA VAL A 49 8.42 0.19 12.75
C VAL A 49 9.08 -0.96 13.52
N PRO A 50 8.34 -1.71 14.35
CA PRO A 50 8.88 -2.89 15.02
C PRO A 50 9.35 -3.96 14.03
N ALA A 51 10.32 -4.78 14.46
CA ALA A 51 11.08 -5.63 13.56
C ALA A 51 10.22 -6.61 12.76
N GLU A 52 9.22 -7.17 13.41
CA GLU A 52 8.27 -8.14 12.90
C GLU A 52 7.29 -7.59 11.84
N TYR A 53 7.11 -6.26 11.75
CA TYR A 53 6.18 -5.63 10.81
C TYR A 53 6.86 -4.91 9.63
N ARG A 54 8.19 -4.98 9.55
CA ARG A 54 9.00 -4.33 8.51
C ARG A 54 9.17 -5.23 7.30
N TRP A 55 8.33 -5.05 6.30
CA TRP A 55 8.52 -5.72 5.01
C TRP A 55 9.50 -4.93 4.14
N ILE A 56 10.69 -5.47 3.90
CA ILE A 56 11.72 -4.86 3.06
C ILE A 56 11.55 -5.34 1.62
N GLU A 57 11.40 -4.41 0.69
CA GLU A 57 11.34 -4.68 -0.76
C GLU A 57 12.77 -4.88 -1.29
N LEU A 58 12.98 -6.01 -1.97
CA LEU A 58 14.24 -6.40 -2.58
C LEU A 58 14.29 -5.91 -4.04
N SER A 59 15.48 -5.94 -4.64
CA SER A 59 15.70 -5.48 -6.03
C SER A 59 14.91 -6.27 -7.07
N ASP A 60 14.56 -7.52 -6.77
CA ASP A 60 13.73 -8.39 -7.62
C ASP A 60 12.22 -8.20 -7.42
N GLY A 61 11.81 -7.27 -6.55
CA GLY A 61 10.42 -6.95 -6.26
C GLY A 61 9.75 -7.85 -5.22
N ARG A 62 10.46 -8.85 -4.67
CA ARG A 62 9.97 -9.64 -3.52
C ARG A 62 10.14 -8.87 -2.23
N VAL A 63 9.50 -9.34 -1.17
CA VAL A 63 9.62 -8.78 0.18
C VAL A 63 10.05 -9.80 1.22
N THR A 64 10.66 -9.32 2.29
CA THR A 64 11.07 -10.14 3.44
C THR A 64 11.09 -9.34 4.73
N VAL A 65 10.99 -10.01 5.87
CA VAL A 65 11.14 -9.42 7.21
C VAL A 65 12.49 -9.83 7.80
N TYR A 66 13.30 -8.84 8.21
CA TYR A 66 14.55 -9.08 8.93
C TYR A 66 14.33 -8.74 10.41
N GLY A 67 13.99 -9.76 11.21
CA GLY A 67 13.63 -9.61 12.63
C GLY A 67 14.82 -9.28 13.56
N VAL A 68 16.06 -9.50 13.11
CA VAL A 68 17.25 -9.49 13.98
C VAL A 68 18.28 -8.41 13.66
N CYS A 69 18.18 -7.76 12.50
CA CYS A 69 19.15 -6.75 12.07
C CYS A 69 18.56 -5.33 12.25
N PRO A 70 19.32 -4.38 12.83
CA PRO A 70 18.97 -2.97 12.75
C PRO A 70 18.86 -2.54 11.28
N PRO A 71 17.79 -1.82 10.89
CA PRO A 71 17.66 -1.33 9.53
C PRO A 71 18.63 -0.17 9.32
N ASP A 72 19.04 0.04 8.07
CA ASP A 72 19.73 1.27 7.69
C ASP A 72 18.81 2.49 7.95
N GLN A 73 19.39 3.62 8.38
CA GLN A 73 18.62 4.80 8.79
C GLN A 73 17.73 5.38 7.67
N PHE A 74 18.11 5.17 6.40
CA PHE A 74 17.37 5.59 5.22
C PHE A 74 16.52 4.47 4.62
N GLN A 75 16.63 3.25 5.13
CA GLN A 75 15.84 2.13 4.65
C GLN A 75 14.36 2.40 4.90
N ARG A 76 13.56 2.19 3.86
CA ARG A 76 12.10 2.28 3.93
C ARG A 76 11.53 0.87 3.90
N CYS A 77 10.48 0.64 4.69
CA CYS A 77 9.77 -0.62 4.68
C CYS A 77 8.35 -0.44 4.14
N ARG A 78 7.67 -1.56 3.97
CA ARG A 78 6.25 -1.67 3.68
C ARG A 78 5.57 -2.23 4.93
N ILE A 79 4.27 -1.98 5.04
CA ILE A 79 3.45 -2.54 6.11
C ILE A 79 2.33 -3.38 5.53
N GLU A 80 1.85 -4.33 6.30
CA GLU A 80 0.67 -5.10 5.94
C GLU A 80 -0.58 -4.24 5.93
N HIS A 81 -1.42 -4.42 4.91
CA HIS A 81 -2.70 -3.71 4.84
C HIS A 81 -3.60 -4.05 6.03
N ARG A 82 -3.49 -5.27 6.60
CA ARG A 82 -4.24 -5.67 7.80
C ARG A 82 -4.02 -4.70 8.97
N LEU A 83 -2.82 -4.14 9.12
CA LEU A 83 -2.49 -3.17 10.16
C LEU A 83 -3.07 -1.78 9.86
N ALA A 84 -3.09 -1.39 8.57
CA ALA A 84 -3.63 -0.13 8.10
C ALA A 84 -5.15 -0.15 7.84
N CYS A 85 -5.78 -1.32 7.94
CA CYS A 85 -7.20 -1.49 7.64
C CYS A 85 -8.06 -0.78 8.71
N PRO A 86 -8.97 0.13 8.31
CA PRO A 86 -9.81 0.86 9.26
C PRO A 86 -10.85 -0.04 9.95
N LYS A 87 -11.20 -1.18 9.33
CA LYS A 87 -12.21 -2.12 9.86
C LYS A 87 -11.64 -3.15 10.83
N GLN A 88 -10.32 -3.25 10.98
CA GLN A 88 -9.70 -4.18 11.93
C GLN A 88 -9.67 -3.57 13.32
N ALA A 89 -10.13 -4.28 14.35
CA ALA A 89 -9.93 -3.84 15.74
C ALA A 89 -8.52 -4.26 16.21
N LEU A 90 -7.56 -3.34 16.12
CA LEU A 90 -6.19 -3.50 16.63
C LEU A 90 -5.92 -2.48 17.74
N PRO A 91 -5.07 -2.83 18.73
CA PRO A 91 -4.55 -1.87 19.68
C PRO A 91 -3.78 -0.77 18.95
N ASP A 92 -3.56 0.36 19.63
CA ASP A 92 -2.68 1.40 19.12
C ASP A 92 -1.24 0.91 19.19
N LEU A 93 -0.76 0.36 18.07
CA LEU A 93 0.60 -0.20 17.98
C LEU A 93 1.65 0.92 17.94
N TRP A 94 1.39 1.99 17.18
CA TRP A 94 2.25 3.16 17.11
C TRP A 94 1.49 4.38 16.55
N PRO A 95 1.82 5.63 16.97
CA PRO A 95 0.98 6.80 16.71
C PRO A 95 0.66 7.07 15.23
N TRP A 96 1.65 6.87 14.34
CA TRP A 96 1.44 7.12 12.91
C TRP A 96 0.51 6.07 12.25
N LEU A 97 0.38 4.85 12.80
CA LEU A 97 -0.55 3.84 12.29
C LEU A 97 -1.98 4.30 12.47
N THR A 98 -2.27 4.87 13.63
CA THR A 98 -3.60 5.36 13.97
C THR A 98 -4.02 6.49 13.03
N SER A 99 -3.10 7.40 12.71
CA SER A 99 -3.33 8.43 11.69
C SER A 99 -3.59 7.82 10.30
N LEU A 100 -2.81 6.82 9.90
CA LEU A 100 -2.99 6.13 8.62
C LEU A 100 -4.34 5.42 8.53
N ARG A 101 -4.75 4.70 9.57
CA ARG A 101 -6.06 4.04 9.65
C ARG A 101 -7.21 5.05 9.54
N GLY A 102 -7.05 6.23 10.14
CA GLY A 102 -7.99 7.34 9.98
C GLY A 102 -8.08 7.86 8.54
N GLU A 103 -6.96 7.98 7.84
CA GLU A 103 -6.98 8.35 6.41
C GLU A 103 -7.62 7.25 5.57
N ASN A 104 -7.29 5.99 5.81
CA ASN A 104 -7.90 4.87 5.10
C ASN A 104 -9.41 4.79 5.35
N ALA A 105 -9.89 5.14 6.53
CA ALA A 105 -11.34 5.25 6.78
C ALA A 105 -11.99 6.32 5.90
N ARG A 106 -11.36 7.50 5.77
CA ARG A 106 -11.83 8.59 4.89
C ARG A 106 -11.79 8.18 3.42
N GLN A 107 -10.71 7.53 2.98
CA GLN A 107 -10.58 7.01 1.62
C GLN A 107 -11.69 5.98 1.30
N ALA A 108 -11.94 5.04 2.22
CA ALA A 108 -12.96 4.02 2.04
C ALA A 108 -14.37 4.64 1.93
N HIS A 109 -14.65 5.69 2.72
CA HIS A 109 -15.89 6.45 2.62
C HIS A 109 -16.04 7.10 1.24
N ARG A 110 -15.01 7.84 0.78
CA ARG A 110 -15.02 8.50 -0.54
C ARG A 110 -15.22 7.52 -1.70
N GLN A 111 -14.70 6.29 -1.60
CA GLN A 111 -14.88 5.27 -2.64
C GLN A 111 -16.25 4.56 -2.58
N SER A 112 -16.96 4.68 -1.45
CA SER A 112 -18.30 4.11 -1.28
C SER A 112 -19.40 5.11 -1.62
N ASP A 113 -19.10 6.40 -1.55
CA ASP A 113 -20.01 7.46 -1.99
C ASP A 113 -20.22 7.35 -3.51
N PRO A 114 -21.47 7.39 -4.01
CA PRO A 114 -21.75 7.45 -5.43
C PRO A 114 -21.03 8.64 -6.05
N GLU A 115 -20.36 8.44 -7.20
CA GLU A 115 -19.80 9.55 -7.97
C GLU A 115 -20.92 10.55 -8.23
N PRO A 116 -20.80 11.83 -7.80
CA PRO A 116 -21.82 12.81 -8.09
C PRO A 116 -22.05 12.83 -9.61
N PRO A 117 -23.31 12.90 -10.07
CA PRO A 117 -23.62 12.85 -11.49
C PRO A 117 -22.73 13.84 -12.23
N ARG A 118 -22.02 13.38 -13.26
CA ARG A 118 -21.20 14.25 -14.11
C ARG A 118 -22.12 15.30 -14.71
N VAL A 119 -22.09 16.49 -14.13
CA VAL A 119 -22.77 17.65 -14.71
C VAL A 119 -22.05 17.91 -16.04
N PRO A 120 -22.77 17.94 -17.18
CA PRO A 120 -22.15 18.35 -18.43
C PRO A 120 -21.52 19.74 -18.21
N PRO A 121 -20.41 20.07 -18.89
CA PRO A 121 -19.79 21.39 -18.77
C PRO A 121 -20.87 22.45 -18.93
N GLN A 122 -21.13 23.25 -17.89
CA GLN A 122 -21.94 24.44 -18.05
C GLN A 122 -21.24 25.33 -19.07
N ASP A 123 -21.92 25.67 -20.17
CA ASP A 123 -21.46 26.73 -21.06
C ASP A 123 -21.38 28.02 -20.23
N TRP A 124 -20.15 28.37 -19.86
CA TRP A 124 -19.87 29.65 -19.21
C TRP A 124 -20.16 30.74 -20.25
N PRO A 125 -20.97 31.77 -19.92
CA PRO A 125 -21.23 32.84 -20.87
C PRO A 125 -19.91 33.51 -21.25
N ASP A 126 -19.67 33.61 -22.55
CA ASP A 126 -18.51 34.28 -23.12
C ASP A 126 -18.47 35.72 -22.60
N ALA A 127 -17.35 36.11 -21.99
CA ALA A 127 -17.16 37.47 -21.50
C ALA A 127 -16.88 38.37 -22.71
N GLY A 128 -17.95 38.94 -23.28
CA GLY A 128 -17.90 39.93 -24.36
C GLY A 128 -17.29 41.26 -23.95
#